data_AF-A0A1L6TB20-F1
#
_entry.id   AF-A0A1L6TB20-F1
#
_cell.length_a   1.000
_cell.length_b   1.000
_cell.length_c   1.000
_cell.angle_alpha   90.00
_cell.angle_beta   90.00
_cell.angle_gamma   90.00
#
_symmetry.space_group_name_H-M   'P 1'
#
loop_
_entity.id
_entity.type
_entity.pdbx_description
1 polymer ?
#
loop_
_entity_poly.entity_id
_entity_poly.type
_entity_poly.pdbx_seq_one_letter_code
_entity_poly.pdbx_strand_id
1 'polypeptide(L)'
;MFKKIVSSFKSAASYSFLKESFSFIFSTSKKILTVSPDNKNGEKTQINELEISNHEIKKAKSVFRFLMWVYFLFFIIIFTYTLVNIVNHSLMTAIIGIAASLACLSLAFKYHFWLTQIKVGQLGITLKEWYESLWK
;
A
#
# COMPACT_ATOMS: atom_id res chain seq x y z
N MET A 1 17.70 27.99 7.85
CA MET A 1 16.47 27.33 8.35
C MET A 1 16.48 25.81 8.20
N PHE A 2 16.91 25.24 7.05
CA PHE A 2 17.02 23.78 6.85
C PHE A 2 17.84 23.02 7.91
N LYS A 3 18.98 23.56 8.37
CA LYS A 3 19.81 22.88 9.39
C LYS A 3 19.11 22.71 10.75
N LYS A 4 18.29 23.69 11.16
CA LYS A 4 17.50 23.61 12.40
C LYS A 4 16.34 22.62 12.27
N ILE A 5 15.72 22.56 11.09
CA ILE A 5 14.69 21.57 10.76
C ILE A 5 15.28 20.17 10.82
N VAL A 6 16.45 19.92 10.23
CA VAL A 6 17.14 18.61 10.28
C VAL A 6 17.53 18.23 11.71
N SER A 7 18.03 19.17 12.53
CA SER A 7 18.39 18.85 13.92
C SER A 7 17.17 18.56 14.79
N SER A 8 16.07 19.30 14.62
CA SER A 8 14.81 19.05 15.32
C SER A 8 14.14 17.76 14.84
N PHE A 9 14.26 17.43 13.55
CA PHE A 9 13.79 16.17 12.98
C PHE A 9 14.57 14.97 13.52
N LYS A 10 15.90 15.11 13.69
CA LYS A 10 16.79 14.08 14.26
C LYS A 10 16.53 13.81 15.75
N SER A 11 15.97 14.79 16.45
CA SER A 11 15.64 14.75 17.88
C SER A 11 14.20 14.31 18.17
N ALA A 12 13.24 14.65 17.30
CA ALA A 12 11.81 14.41 17.55
C ALA A 12 11.26 13.18 16.81
N ALA A 13 11.82 12.85 15.65
CA ALA A 13 11.53 11.59 14.98
C ALA A 13 12.65 10.62 15.35
N SER A 14 12.31 9.52 16.02
CA SER A 14 13.24 8.44 16.32
C SER A 14 13.94 8.02 15.03
N TYR A 15 15.16 8.54 14.82
CA TYR A 15 15.90 8.40 13.57
C TYR A 15 16.17 6.93 13.25
N SER A 16 16.31 6.10 14.30
CA SER A 16 16.35 4.64 14.20
C SER A 16 15.04 4.08 13.62
N PHE A 17 13.88 4.46 14.16
CA PHE A 17 12.58 3.97 13.70
C PHE A 17 12.27 4.34 12.25
N LEU A 18 12.56 5.58 11.84
CA LEU A 18 12.37 6.00 10.44
C LEU A 18 13.37 5.32 9.50
N LYS A 19 14.62 5.14 9.91
CA LYS A 19 15.63 4.42 9.11
C LYS A 19 15.28 2.95 8.96
N GLU A 20 14.79 2.31 10.02
CA GLU A 20 14.32 0.92 10.00
C GLU A 20 13.10 0.77 9.11
N SER A 21 12.09 1.65 9.25
CA SER A 21 10.88 1.64 8.41
C SER A 21 11.22 1.86 6.94
N PHE A 22 12.09 2.83 6.63
CA PHE A 22 12.50 3.10 5.26
C PHE A 22 13.36 1.98 4.67
N SER A 23 14.29 1.42 5.46
CA SER A 23 15.08 0.25 5.05
C SER A 23 14.18 -0.97 4.82
N PHE A 24 13.18 -1.19 5.67
CA PHE A 24 12.20 -2.27 5.50
C PHE A 24 11.35 -2.08 4.24
N ILE A 25 10.83 -0.88 4.01
CA ILE A 25 10.08 -0.56 2.78
C ILE A 25 10.96 -0.73 1.55
N PHE A 26 12.20 -0.22 1.58
CA PHE A 26 13.13 -0.28 0.46
C PHE A 26 13.62 -1.71 0.18
N SER A 27 13.95 -2.48 1.22
CA SER A 27 14.34 -3.90 1.08
C SER A 27 13.19 -4.77 0.62
N THR A 28 11.97 -4.53 1.11
CA THR A 28 10.75 -5.22 0.64
C THR A 28 10.44 -4.86 -0.81
N SER A 29 10.54 -3.58 -1.18
CA SER A 29 10.36 -3.12 -2.56
C SER A 29 11.40 -3.71 -3.48
N LYS A 30 12.67 -3.71 -3.07
CA LYS A 30 13.77 -4.34 -3.81
C LYS A 30 13.56 -5.85 -3.91
N LYS A 31 13.04 -6.52 -2.88
CA LYS A 31 12.73 -7.96 -2.92
C LYS A 31 11.56 -8.28 -3.86
N ILE A 32 10.55 -7.41 -3.93
CA ILE A 32 9.45 -7.51 -4.91
C ILE A 32 9.96 -7.26 -6.34
N LEU A 33 10.87 -6.31 -6.54
CA LEU A 33 11.45 -5.97 -7.85
C LEU A 33 12.56 -6.92 -8.31
N THR A 34 13.25 -7.60 -7.39
CA THR A 34 14.36 -8.53 -7.67
C THR A 34 13.92 -9.99 -7.55
N VAL A 35 12.63 -10.28 -7.69
CA VAL A 35 12.18 -11.65 -8.03
C VAL A 35 12.78 -11.98 -9.40
N SER A 36 14.01 -12.47 -9.39
CA SER A 36 14.66 -13.14 -10.50
C SER A 36 13.97 -14.48 -10.71
N PRO A 37 13.85 -14.94 -11.97
CA PRO A 37 13.12 -16.16 -12.29
C PRO A 37 14.01 -17.35 -11.93
N ASP A 38 13.75 -18.03 -10.81
CA ASP A 38 14.35 -19.34 -10.59
C ASP A 38 13.27 -20.41 -10.43
N ASN A 39 12.95 -20.94 -11.61
CA ASN A 39 12.61 -22.31 -11.95
C ASN A 39 11.42 -23.03 -11.29
N LYS A 40 10.52 -23.45 -12.20
CA LYS A 40 9.40 -24.42 -12.08
C LYS A 40 8.10 -23.90 -11.46
N ASN A 41 7.52 -22.86 -12.06
CA ASN A 41 6.08 -22.64 -12.26
C ASN A 41 5.82 -21.16 -12.58
N GLY A 42 6.07 -20.77 -13.83
CA GLY A 42 5.40 -19.61 -14.44
C GLY A 42 3.90 -19.87 -14.71
N GLU A 43 3.32 -20.87 -14.05
CA GLU A 43 1.90 -21.16 -14.09
C GLU A 43 1.21 -20.22 -13.11
N LYS A 44 0.60 -19.18 -13.67
CA LYS A 44 -0.45 -18.41 -13.02
C LYS A 44 -1.47 -19.41 -12.48
N THR A 45 -1.49 -19.62 -11.17
CA THR A 45 -2.41 -20.56 -10.55
C THR A 45 -3.81 -20.04 -10.81
N GLN A 46 -4.60 -20.79 -11.58
CA GLN A 46 -5.96 -20.40 -11.90
C GLN A 46 -6.78 -20.63 -10.64
N ILE A 47 -7.58 -19.64 -10.25
CA ILE A 47 -8.42 -19.75 -9.04
C ILE A 47 -9.42 -20.92 -9.16
N ASN A 48 -9.68 -21.41 -10.38
CA ASN A 48 -10.50 -22.60 -10.66
C ASN A 48 -9.82 -23.94 -10.28
N GLU A 49 -8.49 -24.00 -10.17
CA GLU A 49 -7.74 -25.20 -9.74
C GLU A 49 -7.69 -25.33 -8.21
N LEU A 50 -7.88 -24.22 -7.51
CA LEU A 50 -8.11 -24.21 -6.08
C LEU A 50 -9.60 -24.48 -5.88
N GLU A 51 -9.97 -25.57 -5.21
CA GLU A 51 -11.36 -25.94 -4.87
C GLU A 51 -12.03 -24.95 -3.89
N ILE A 52 -11.92 -23.65 -4.14
CA ILE A 52 -12.50 -22.61 -3.31
C ILE A 52 -13.97 -22.49 -3.70
N SER A 53 -14.84 -22.64 -2.71
CA SER A 53 -16.28 -22.46 -2.90
C SER A 53 -16.57 -21.06 -3.45
N ASN A 54 -17.31 -20.98 -4.56
CA ASN A 54 -17.74 -19.73 -5.20
C ASN A 54 -18.41 -18.74 -4.20
N HIS A 55 -19.01 -19.26 -3.13
CA HIS A 55 -19.60 -18.47 -2.06
C HIS A 55 -18.56 -17.69 -1.24
N GLU A 56 -17.41 -18.30 -0.95
CA GLU A 56 -16.34 -17.68 -0.15
C GLU A 56 -15.63 -16.57 -0.93
N ILE A 57 -15.43 -16.77 -2.23
CA ILE A 57 -14.85 -15.77 -3.14
C ILE A 57 -15.74 -14.52 -3.18
N LYS A 58 -17.06 -14.70 -3.27
CA LYS A 58 -18.02 -13.59 -3.30
C LYS A 58 -18.01 -12.79 -1.99
N LYS A 59 -17.92 -13.48 -0.85
CA LYS A 59 -17.80 -12.84 0.48
C LYS A 59 -16.49 -12.07 0.61
N ALA A 60 -15.37 -12.68 0.26
CA ALA A 60 -14.05 -12.04 0.29
C ALA A 60 -14.00 -10.78 -0.59
N LYS A 61 -14.55 -10.85 -1.81
CA LYS A 61 -14.61 -9.72 -2.74
C LYS A 61 -15.40 -8.53 -2.15
N SER A 62 -16.51 -8.80 -1.47
CA SER A 62 -17.31 -7.75 -0.82
C SER A 62 -16.54 -7.11 0.34
N VAL A 63 -15.92 -7.92 1.19
CA VAL A 63 -15.12 -7.45 2.32
C VAL A 63 -13.91 -6.63 1.86
N PHE A 64 -13.17 -7.09 0.84
CA PHE A 64 -12.01 -6.35 0.32
C PHE A 64 -12.41 -5.03 -0.33
N ARG A 65 -13.54 -4.99 -1.03
CA ARG A 65 -14.08 -3.74 -1.58
C ARG A 65 -14.43 -2.76 -0.46
N PHE A 66 -15.07 -3.24 0.61
CA PHE A 66 -15.40 -2.41 1.75
C PHE A 66 -14.14 -1.87 2.44
N LEU A 67 -13.16 -2.73 2.74
CA LEU A 67 -11.90 -2.34 3.35
C LEU A 67 -11.14 -1.31 2.50
N MET A 68 -11.07 -1.52 1.18
CA MET A 68 -10.46 -0.57 0.25
C MET A 68 -11.07 0.83 0.40
N TRP A 69 -12.41 0.94 0.38
CA TRP A 69 -13.11 2.20 0.55
C TRP A 69 -12.90 2.81 1.94
N VAL A 70 -12.90 2.00 3.00
CA VAL A 70 -12.64 2.48 4.37
C VAL A 70 -11.24 3.08 4.49
N TYR A 71 -10.20 2.39 4.01
CA TYR A 71 -8.84 2.91 4.04
C TYR A 71 -8.66 4.13 3.14
N PHE A 72 -9.35 4.17 2.00
CA PHE A 72 -9.35 5.34 1.13
C PHE A 72 -10.04 6.55 1.78
N LEU A 73 -11.14 6.34 2.48
CA LEU A 73 -11.83 7.39 3.24
C LEU A 73 -10.95 7.92 4.37
N PHE A 74 -10.31 7.03 5.13
CA PHE A 74 -9.34 7.43 6.16
C PHE A 74 -8.16 8.20 5.58
N PHE A 75 -7.66 7.79 4.41
CA PHE A 75 -6.65 8.55 3.68
C PHE A 75 -7.13 9.98 3.42
N ILE A 76 -8.33 10.17 2.86
CA ILE A 76 -8.88 11.51 2.58
C ILE A 76 -8.97 12.33 3.87
N ILE A 77 -9.54 11.78 4.94
CA ILE A 77 -9.73 12.48 6.22
C ILE A 77 -8.37 12.93 6.79
N ILE A 78 -7.41 12.01 6.89
CA ILE A 78 -6.08 12.29 7.46
C ILE A 78 -5.32 13.25 6.56
N PHE A 79 -5.39 13.08 5.24
CA PHE A 79 -4.70 13.92 4.28
C PHE A 79 -5.23 15.36 4.30
N THR A 80 -6.56 15.55 4.28
CA THR A 80 -7.16 16.89 4.38
C THR A 80 -6.82 17.55 5.72
N TYR A 81 -6.88 16.82 6.84
CA TYR A 81 -6.47 17.34 8.15
C TYR A 81 -4.99 17.73 8.18
N THR A 82 -4.15 16.96 7.51
CA THR A 82 -2.72 17.24 7.36
C THR A 82 -2.48 18.54 6.58
N LEU A 83 -3.22 18.77 5.49
CA LEU A 83 -3.14 20.01 4.72
C LEU A 83 -3.50 21.24 5.58
N VAL A 84 -4.54 21.15 6.41
CA VAL A 84 -4.91 22.22 7.34
C VAL A 84 -3.78 22.51 8.34
N ASN A 85 -3.13 21.47 8.88
CA ASN A 85 -2.00 21.64 9.79
C ASN A 85 -0.75 22.26 9.17
N ILE A 86 -0.52 22.02 7.87
CA ILE A 86 0.57 22.67 7.12
C ILE A 86 0.34 24.19 7.07
N VAL A 87 -0.90 24.62 6.83
CA VAL A 87 -1.27 26.05 6.81
C VAL A 87 -1.10 26.69 8.19
N ASN A 88 -1.38 25.96 9.27
CA ASN A 88 -1.21 26.41 10.65
C ASN A 88 0.25 26.36 11.16
N HIS A 89 1.25 26.22 10.27
CA HIS A 89 2.69 26.13 10.57
C HIS A 89 3.12 24.98 11.51
N SER A 90 2.26 23.98 11.76
CA SER A 90 2.60 22.81 12.58
C SER A 90 3.27 21.72 11.72
N LEU A 91 4.54 21.95 11.38
CA LEU A 91 5.30 21.08 10.48
C LEU A 91 5.48 19.65 11.02
N MET A 92 5.63 19.48 12.33
CA MET A 92 5.85 18.16 12.93
C MET A 92 4.60 17.28 12.83
N THR A 93 3.42 17.82 13.17
CA THR A 93 2.14 17.13 13.00
C THR A 93 1.85 16.86 11.53
N ALA A 94 2.21 17.79 10.63
CA ALA A 94 2.06 17.60 9.21
C ALA A 94 2.86 16.40 8.67
N ILE A 95 4.13 16.25 9.06
CA ILE A 95 4.97 15.13 8.62
C ILE A 95 4.38 13.78 9.06
N ILE A 96 3.92 13.69 10.31
CA ILE A 96 3.30 12.47 10.84
C ILE A 96 1.99 12.18 10.09
N GLY A 97 1.18 13.21 9.84
CA GLY A 97 -0.06 13.10 9.07
C GLY A 97 0.16 12.65 7.62
N ILE A 98 1.19 13.18 6.95
CA ILE A 98 1.59 12.72 5.61
C ILE A 98 1.96 11.23 5.65
N ALA A 99 2.81 10.81 6.59
CA ALA A 99 3.21 9.41 6.71
C ALA A 99 2.01 8.47 6.97
N ALA A 100 1.10 8.88 7.87
CA ALA A 100 -0.11 8.12 8.18
C ALA A 100 -1.07 8.03 6.97
N SER A 101 -1.23 9.12 6.23
CA SER A 101 -2.05 9.14 5.01
C SER A 101 -1.45 8.21 3.94
N LEU A 102 -0.13 8.24 3.73
CA LEU A 102 0.55 7.38 2.76
C LEU A 102 0.43 5.89 3.14
N ALA A 103 0.48 5.56 4.43
CA ALA A 103 0.23 4.21 4.92
C ALA A 103 -1.20 3.74 4.61
N CYS A 104 -2.21 4.59 4.83
CA CYS A 104 -3.60 4.29 4.49
C CYS A 104 -3.79 4.10 2.98
N LEU A 105 -3.14 4.94 2.17
CA LEU A 105 -3.17 4.83 0.71
C LEU A 105 -2.53 3.52 0.22
N SER A 106 -1.40 3.11 0.83
CA SER A 106 -0.74 1.83 0.53
C SER A 106 -1.65 0.63 0.86
N LEU A 107 -2.37 0.69 1.99
CA LEU A 107 -3.35 -0.33 2.37
C LEU A 107 -4.53 -0.37 1.39
N ALA A 108 -5.08 0.78 1.01
CA ALA A 108 -6.16 0.87 0.03
C ALA A 108 -5.73 0.27 -1.33
N PHE A 109 -4.51 0.62 -1.79
CA PHE A 109 -3.91 0.05 -3.00
C PHE A 109 -3.77 -1.47 -2.90
N LYS A 110 -3.28 -1.98 -1.76
CA LYS A 110 -3.18 -3.42 -1.51
C LYS A 110 -4.53 -4.10 -1.73
N TYR A 111 -5.59 -3.67 -1.06
CA TYR A 111 -6.91 -4.32 -1.20
C TYR A 111 -7.48 -4.20 -2.62
N HIS A 112 -7.22 -3.08 -3.30
CA HIS A 112 -7.60 -2.93 -4.70
C HIS A 112 -6.87 -3.95 -5.60
N PHE A 113 -5.56 -4.15 -5.39
CA PHE A 113 -4.77 -5.13 -6.12
C PHE A 113 -5.29 -6.57 -5.91
N TRP A 114 -5.60 -6.95 -4.66
CA TRP A 114 -6.21 -8.25 -4.35
C TRP A 114 -7.58 -8.43 -5.03
N LEU A 115 -8.39 -7.37 -5.09
CA LEU A 115 -9.68 -7.41 -5.78
C LEU A 115 -9.51 -7.63 -7.29
N THR A 116 -8.50 -7.02 -7.90
CA THR A 116 -8.14 -7.25 -9.30
C THR A 116 -7.69 -8.68 -9.55
N GLN A 117 -6.86 -9.28 -8.69
CA GLN A 117 -6.45 -10.68 -8.80
C GLN A 117 -7.66 -11.64 -8.80
N ILE A 118 -8.63 -11.38 -7.91
CA ILE A 118 -9.88 -12.14 -7.86
C ILE A 118 -10.74 -11.93 -9.13
N LYS A 119 -10.74 -10.71 -9.69
CA LYS A 119 -11.49 -10.41 -10.94
C LYS A 119 -10.88 -11.14 -12.14
N VAL A 120 -9.56 -11.19 -12.23
CA VAL A 120 -8.82 -11.82 -13.34
C VAL A 120 -8.79 -13.35 -13.20
N GLY A 121 -9.00 -13.89 -12.00
CA GLY A 121 -9.01 -15.35 -11.78
C GLY A 121 -7.60 -15.95 -11.72
N GLN A 122 -6.57 -15.13 -11.56
CA GLN A 122 -5.16 -15.54 -11.59
C GLN A 122 -4.41 -14.96 -10.39
N LEU A 123 -3.75 -15.84 -9.64
CA LEU A 123 -2.83 -15.44 -8.58
C LEU A 123 -1.45 -15.13 -9.19
N GLY A 124 -0.78 -14.09 -8.69
CA GLY A 124 0.56 -13.71 -9.16
C GLY A 124 0.63 -12.76 -10.36
N ILE A 125 -0.44 -11.99 -10.64
CA ILE A 125 -0.39 -10.94 -11.68
C ILE A 125 0.74 -9.95 -11.40
N THR A 126 1.44 -9.54 -12.45
CA THR A 126 2.47 -8.49 -12.36
C THR A 126 1.83 -7.10 -12.26
N LEU A 127 2.59 -6.08 -11.80
CA LEU A 127 2.10 -4.69 -11.75
C LEU A 127 1.72 -4.16 -13.15
N LYS A 128 2.42 -4.60 -14.19
CA LYS A 128 2.11 -4.24 -15.58
C LYS A 128 0.74 -4.80 -16.00
N GLU A 129 0.52 -6.09 -15.77
CA GLU A 129 -0.76 -6.75 -16.07
C GLU A 129 -1.92 -6.18 -15.25
N TRP A 130 -1.66 -5.84 -13.97
CA TRP A 130 -2.63 -5.13 -13.14
C TRP A 130 -3.06 -3.80 -13.80
N TYR A 131 -2.10 -2.98 -14.22
CA TYR A 131 -2.40 -1.69 -14.87
C TYR A 131 -3.19 -1.86 -16.18
N GLU A 132 -2.82 -2.83 -17.02
CA GLU A 132 -3.57 -3.15 -18.25
C GLU A 132 -5.00 -3.63 -17.94
N SER A 133 -5.20 -4.38 -16.86
CA SER A 133 -6.52 -4.87 -16.45
C SER A 133 -7.47 -3.79 -15.92
N LEU A 134 -6.95 -2.60 -15.57
CA LEU A 134 -7.79 -1.45 -15.16
C LEU A 134 -8.46 -0.79 -16.35
N TRP A 135 -7.83 -0.85 -17.52
CA TRP A 135 -8.29 -0.23 -18.76
C TRP A 135 -9.10 -1.18 -19.66
N LYS A 136 -9.29 -2.44 -19.22
CA LYS A 136 -10.19 -3.43 -19.82
C LYS A 136 -11.53 -3.50 -19.10
#